data_AF-Q67K54-F1
#
_entry.id   AF-Q67K54-F1
#
_cell.length_a   1.000
_cell.length_b   1.000
_cell.length_c   1.000
_cell.angle_alpha   90.00
_cell.angle_beta   90.00
_cell.angle_gamma   90.00
#
_symmetry.space_group_name_H-M   'P 1'
#
loop_
_entity.id
_entity.type
_entity.pdbx_description
1 polymer ?
#
loop_
_entity_poly.entity_id
_entity_poly.type
_entity_poly.pdbx_seq_one_letter_code
_entity_poly.pdbx_strand_id
1 'polypeptide(L)' 'MSDQPQGRTGERCKVAGTYSCTAGVKQYYNEGDAFGPCPQTGEETRWVRVT' A
#
# COMPACT_ATOMS: atom_id res chain seq x y z
N MET A 1 -12.35 7.82 14.99
CA MET A 1 -11.89 6.49 14.58
C MET A 1 -10.92 6.68 13.44
N SER A 2 -9.65 6.31 13.61
CA SER A 2 -8.60 6.58 12.62
C SER A 2 -8.65 5.51 11.54
N ASP A 3 -9.50 5.69 10.53
CA ASP A 3 -9.50 4.86 9.32
C ASP A 3 -8.24 5.23 8.52
N GLN A 4 -7.13 4.55 8.80
CA GLN A 4 -5.92 4.74 8.01
C GLN A 4 -6.15 4.15 6.62
N PRO A 5 -5.87 4.91 5.54
CA PRO A 5 -5.99 4.40 4.19
C PRO A 5 -5.19 3.10 4.03
N GLN A 6 -5.82 2.09 3.44
CA GLN A 6 -5.22 0.78 3.21
C GLN A 6 -5.72 0.22 1.87
N GLY A 7 -4.95 -0.70 1.30
CA GLY A 7 -5.32 -1.41 0.09
C GLY A 7 -4.60 -2.74 -0.03
N ARG A 8 -4.90 -3.48 -1.11
CA ARG A 8 -4.23 -4.75 -1.46
C ARG A 8 -3.63 -4.65 -2.84
N THR A 9 -2.66 -5.52 -3.14
CA THR A 9 -2.09 -5.66 -4.48
C THR A 9 -3.19 -5.74 -5.55
N GLY A 10 -3.05 -4.96 -6.61
CA GLY A 10 -4.03 -4.81 -7.69
C GLY A 10 -5.17 -3.82 -7.41
N GLU A 11 -5.37 -3.41 -6.16
CA GLU A 11 -6.38 -2.40 -5.81
C GLU A 11 -5.84 -0.98 -6.11
N ARG A 12 -6.74 -0.05 -6.44
CA ARG A 12 -6.36 1.35 -6.68
C ARG A 12 -6.21 2.10 -5.36
N CYS A 13 -5.08 2.75 -5.20
CA CYS A 13 -4.76 3.64 -4.10
C CYS A 13 -5.73 4.82 -4.11
N LYS A 14 -6.51 4.95 -3.04
CA LYS A 14 -7.54 6.00 -2.93
C LYS A 14 -6.98 7.33 -2.45
N VAL A 15 -5.82 7.34 -1.81
CA VAL A 15 -5.22 8.55 -1.25
C VAL A 15 -3.72 8.47 -1.39
N ALA A 16 -3.11 9.45 -2.05
CA ALA A 16 -1.66 9.48 -2.18
C ALA A 16 -0.95 9.47 -0.81
N GLY A 17 0.15 8.73 -0.71
CA GLY A 17 0.94 8.66 0.52
C GLY A 17 1.91 7.49 0.57
N THR A 18 2.61 7.39 1.69
CA THR A 18 3.52 6.26 1.96
C THR A 18 2.76 5.12 2.60
N TYR A 19 2.81 3.96 1.96
CA TYR A 19 2.22 2.73 2.44
C TYR A 19 3.31 1.74 2.83
N SER A 20 3.07 0.95 3.87
CA SER A 20 3.90 -0.17 4.27
C SER A 20 3.18 -1.47 3.93
N CYS A 21 3.90 -2.40 3.31
CA CYS A 21 3.42 -3.76 3.16
C CYS A 21 3.55 -4.54 4.48
N THR A 22 3.02 -5.77 4.52
CA THR A 22 3.13 -6.68 5.67
C THR A 22 4.56 -7.05 6.04
N ALA A 23 5.50 -6.96 5.09
CA ALA A 23 6.92 -7.20 5.32
C ALA A 23 7.65 -5.97 5.92
N GLY A 24 6.96 -4.84 6.09
CA GLY A 24 7.56 -3.60 6.61
C GLY A 24 8.23 -2.73 5.55
N VAL A 25 8.16 -3.09 4.27
CA VAL A 25 8.68 -2.25 3.18
C VAL A 25 7.73 -1.12 2.89
N LYS A 26 8.28 0.10 2.86
CA LYS A 26 7.54 1.33 2.58
C LYS A 26 7.66 1.69 1.10
N GLN A 27 6.55 2.03 0.47
CA GLN A 27 6.50 2.49 -0.90
C GLN A 27 5.47 3.62 -1.01
N TYR A 28 5.80 4.62 -1.82
CA TYR A 28 4.92 5.75 -2.07
C TYR A 28 3.97 5.40 -3.22
N TYR A 29 2.67 5.65 -3.01
CA TYR A 29 1.63 5.46 -4.01
C TYR A 29 0.92 6.78 -4.26
N ASN A 30 0.60 7.05 -5.53
CA ASN A 30 -0.26 8.16 -5.91
C ASN A 30 -1.73 7.75 -5.85
N GLU A 31 -2.62 8.73 -5.73
CA GLU A 31 -4.05 8.48 -5.87
C GLU A 31 -4.36 7.99 -7.29
N GLY A 32 -5.14 6.91 -7.40
CA GLY A 32 -5.45 6.21 -8.63
C GLY A 32 -4.44 5.13 -9.03
N ASP A 33 -3.25 5.10 -8.43
CA ASP A 33 -2.21 4.12 -8.73
C ASP A 33 -2.58 2.71 -8.22
N ALA A 34 -2.17 1.65 -8.91
CA ALA A 34 -2.47 0.29 -8.48
C ALA A 34 -1.39 -0.21 -7.51
N PHE A 35 -1.80 -0.71 -6.34
CA PHE A 35 -0.86 -1.29 -5.40
C PHE A 35 -0.09 -2.46 -6.03
N GLY A 36 1.23 -2.40 -5.97
CA GLY A 36 2.09 -3.48 -6.46
C GLY A 36 2.11 -4.68 -5.51
N PRO A 37 2.67 -5.82 -5.95
CA PRO A 37 3.07 -6.89 -5.03
C PRO A 37 4.14 -6.40 -4.05
N CYS A 38 4.36 -7.14 -2.98
CA CYS A 38 5.40 -6.83 -2.01
C CYS A 38 6.77 -6.81 -2.72
N PRO A 39 7.54 -5.72 -2.68
CA PRO A 39 8.85 -5.65 -3.35
C PRO A 39 9.89 -6.60 -2.75
N GLN A 40 9.67 -7.10 -1.54
CA GLN A 40 10.57 -8.05 -0.88
C GLN A 40 10.25 -9.52 -1.23
N THR A 41 8.97 -9.91 -1.23
CA THR A 41 8.57 -11.31 -1.46
C THR A 41 8.06 -11.58 -2.88
N GLY A 42 7.67 -10.53 -3.62
CA GLY A 42 7.01 -10.65 -4.92
C GLY A 42 5.55 -11.10 -4.85
N GLU A 43 5.02 -11.33 -3.65
CA GLU A 43 3.67 -11.86 -3.43
C GLU A 43 2.64 -10.75 -3.21
N GLU A 44 1.36 -11.10 -3.39
CA GLU A 44 0.25 -10.22 -3.04
C GLU A 44 0.28 -9.85 -1.56
N THR A 45 0.21 -8.55 -1.28
CA THR A 45 0.30 -8.04 0.09
C THR A 45 -0.74 -6.98 0.34
N ARG A 46 -0.91 -6.65 1.63
CA ARG A 46 -1.74 -5.54 2.07
C ARG A 46 -0.84 -4.36 2.37
N TRP A 47 -1.22 -3.23 1.80
CA TRP A 47 -0.57 -1.94 1.99
C TRP A 47 -1.36 -1.14 3.01
N VAL A 48 -0.69 -0.66 4.05
CA VAL A 48 -1.29 0.18 5.09
C VAL A 48 -0.55 1.51 5.09
N ARG A 49 -1.27 2.63 5.02
CA ARG A 49 -0.66 3.95 5.02
C ARG A 49 -0.02 4.25 6.37
N VAL A 50 1.26 4.59 6.36
CA VAL A 50 2.08 4.82 7.58
C VAL A 50 2.39 6.30 7.78
N THR A 51 1.42 7.18 7.49
CA THR A 51 1.53 8.66 7.59
C THR A 51 2.22 9.12 8.86
#